data_AF-A0A433QFD4-F1
#
_entry.id   AF-A0A433QFD4-F1
#
_cell.length_a   1.000
_cell.length_b   1.000
_cell.length_c   1.000
_cell.angle_alpha   90.00
_cell.angle_beta   90.00
_cell.angle_gamma   90.00
#
_symmetry.space_group_name_H-M   'P 1'
#
loop_
_entity.id
_entity.type
_entity.pdbx_description
1 polymer ?
#
loop_
_entity_poly.entity_id
_entity_poly.type
_entity_poly.pdbx_seq_one_letter_code
_entity_poly.pdbx_strand_id
1 'polypeptide(L)'
;MQEISSLRALRDTQSLETLAAWRIRGEQFFSRVYDRHTDRVMSALMASSPDLADMVAQEAYGKILSDTQVLGDVETELVVIAALVPMEVPAQTPGKAINGMIFNLSRSLVLPCFVPSQLKGHVHGAKNVGASELQVTTVLALAETMCSRLRQVPISL
;
A
#
# COMPACT_ATOMS: atom_id res chain seq x y z
N MET A 1 34.20 -0.73 -10.74
CA MET A 1 33.09 -1.50 -10.14
C MET A 1 33.28 -1.47 -8.62
N GLN A 2 32.99 -0.31 -8.00
CA GLN A 2 33.40 0.01 -6.63
C GLN A 2 32.30 0.80 -5.89
N GLU A 3 31.05 0.34 -5.95
CA GLU A 3 29.92 1.02 -5.29
C GLU A 3 28.93 0.11 -4.54
N ILE A 4 29.16 -1.21 -4.48
CA ILE A 4 28.25 -2.12 -3.76
C ILE A 4 28.65 -2.29 -2.27
N SER A 5 29.92 -2.00 -1.91
CA SER A 5 30.46 -2.24 -0.57
C SER A 5 30.03 -1.20 0.49
N SER A 6 29.33 -0.13 0.12
CA SER A 6 28.84 0.92 1.03
C SER A 6 27.34 0.84 1.32
N LEU A 7 26.64 -0.19 0.84
CA LEU A 7 25.22 -0.39 1.16
C LEU A 7 25.11 -0.90 2.61
N ARG A 8 24.94 0.04 3.54
CA ARG A 8 24.53 -0.26 4.92
C ARG A 8 23.15 -0.93 4.87
N ALA A 9 22.98 -2.04 5.57
CA ALA A 9 21.67 -2.64 5.74
C ALA A 9 20.72 -1.61 6.37
N LEU A 10 19.61 -1.32 5.68
CA LEU A 10 18.54 -0.44 6.21
C LEU A 10 17.95 -0.99 7.51
N ARG A 11 17.97 -2.32 7.69
CA ARG A 11 17.36 -2.99 8.84
C ARG A 11 18.40 -3.77 9.62
N ASP A 12 18.58 -3.38 10.87
CA ASP A 12 19.35 -4.14 11.84
C ASP A 12 18.43 -5.16 12.53
N THR A 13 18.47 -6.43 12.12
CA THR A 13 17.58 -7.48 12.64
C THR A 13 18.14 -8.16 13.88
N GLN A 14 18.78 -7.40 14.78
CA GLN A 14 19.65 -7.99 15.80
C GLN A 14 19.02 -8.24 17.17
N SER A 15 17.82 -7.71 17.48
CA SER A 15 17.21 -7.95 18.80
C SER A 15 15.69 -8.14 18.80
N LEU A 16 15.18 -8.86 19.81
CA LEU A 16 13.74 -9.00 20.08
C LEU A 16 13.08 -7.64 20.39
N GLU A 17 13.82 -6.73 21.04
CA GLU A 17 13.36 -5.35 21.30
C GLU A 17 13.13 -4.60 19.99
N THR A 18 13.98 -4.82 18.99
CA THR A 18 13.82 -4.26 17.64
C THR A 18 12.56 -4.81 16.95
N LEU A 19 12.26 -6.10 17.10
CA LEU A 19 11.05 -6.70 16.54
C LEU A 19 9.78 -6.12 17.17
N ALA A 20 9.76 -5.98 18.50
CA ALA A 20 8.64 -5.38 19.21
C ALA A 20 8.45 -3.90 18.84
N ALA A 21 9.54 -3.14 18.72
CA ALA A 21 9.49 -1.74 18.30
C ALA A 21 8.92 -1.58 16.88
N TRP A 22 9.29 -2.45 15.94
CA TRP A 22 8.71 -2.44 14.59
C TRP A 22 7.21 -2.75 14.60
N ARG A 23 6.78 -3.73 15.41
CA ARG A 23 5.35 -4.05 15.53
C ARG A 23 4.57 -2.85 16.06
N ILE A 24 5.02 -2.23 17.14
CA ILE A 24 4.36 -1.04 17.73
C ILE A 24 4.29 0.11 16.71
N ARG A 25 5.40 0.41 16.03
CA ARG A 25 5.43 1.46 15.02
C ARG A 25 4.51 1.15 13.84
N GLY A 26 4.47 -0.11 13.42
CA GLY A 26 3.57 -0.60 12.37
C GLY A 26 2.11 -0.42 12.73
N GLU A 27 1.70 -0.81 13.94
CA GLU A 27 0.35 -0.63 14.45
C GLU A 27 -0.04 0.86 14.52
N GLN A 28 0.89 1.73 14.96
CA GLN A 28 0.67 3.17 14.99
C GLN A 28 0.49 3.77 13.59
N PHE A 29 1.31 3.36 12.61
CA PHE A 29 1.17 3.82 11.24
C PHE A 29 -0.12 3.29 10.60
N PHE A 30 -0.42 2.00 10.78
CA PHE A 30 -1.67 1.38 10.35
C PHE A 30 -2.90 2.11 10.92
N SER A 31 -2.83 2.52 12.19
CA SER A 31 -3.88 3.32 12.83
C SER A 31 -4.07 4.69 12.19
N ARG A 32 -3.00 5.39 11.79
CA ARG A 32 -3.12 6.67 11.07
C ARG A 32 -3.70 6.50 9.67
N VAL A 33 -3.29 5.46 8.96
CA VAL A 33 -3.76 5.16 7.59
C VAL A 33 -5.26 4.83 7.60
N TYR A 34 -5.72 3.93 8.46
CA TYR A 34 -7.12 3.50 8.45
C TYR A 34 -8.05 4.31 9.39
N ASP A 35 -7.49 5.11 10.30
CA ASP A 35 -8.20 5.99 11.23
C ASP A 35 -9.38 5.26 11.92
N ARG A 36 -10.62 5.79 11.82
CA ARG A 36 -11.82 5.17 12.40
C ARG A 36 -12.15 3.77 11.87
N HIS A 37 -11.47 3.29 10.83
CA HIS A 37 -11.68 1.96 10.26
C HIS A 37 -10.63 0.93 10.70
N THR A 38 -9.62 1.33 11.49
CA THR A 38 -8.53 0.47 11.95
C THR A 38 -9.02 -0.83 12.58
N ASP A 39 -9.89 -0.75 13.59
CA ASP A 39 -10.40 -1.94 14.29
C ASP A 39 -11.16 -2.87 13.36
N ARG A 40 -11.92 -2.32 12.41
CA ARG A 40 -12.69 -3.10 11.44
C ARG A 40 -11.76 -3.87 10.49
N VAL A 41 -10.73 -3.21 9.97
CA VAL A 41 -9.78 -3.84 9.04
C VAL A 41 -8.94 -4.89 9.79
N MET A 42 -8.46 -4.57 10.98
CA MET A 42 -7.65 -5.50 11.78
C MET A 42 -8.48 -6.71 12.23
N SER A 43 -9.72 -6.51 12.67
CA SER A 43 -10.63 -7.62 13.02
C SER A 43 -10.90 -8.53 11.83
N ALA A 44 -11.05 -7.97 10.62
CA ALA A 44 -11.24 -8.76 9.40
C ALA A 44 -9.98 -9.56 9.04
N LEU A 45 -8.78 -8.99 9.20
CA LEU A 45 -7.51 -9.69 9.03
C LEU A 45 -7.38 -10.82 10.05
N MET A 46 -7.56 -10.55 11.34
CA MET A 46 -7.50 -11.54 12.42
C MET A 46 -8.51 -12.68 12.22
N ALA A 47 -9.73 -12.36 11.80
CA ALA A 47 -10.76 -13.37 11.51
C ALA A 47 -10.42 -14.23 10.28
N SER A 48 -9.63 -13.68 9.34
CA SER A 48 -9.14 -14.43 8.18
C SER A 48 -7.95 -15.32 8.55
N SER A 49 -6.97 -14.76 9.26
CA SER A 49 -5.81 -15.49 9.80
C SER A 49 -5.06 -14.59 10.80
N PRO A 50 -4.84 -15.03 12.05
CA PRO A 50 -4.02 -14.31 13.03
C PRO A 50 -2.58 -14.11 12.55
N ASP A 51 -1.96 -15.13 11.94
CA ASP A 51 -0.60 -15.05 11.42
C ASP A 51 -0.48 -14.01 10.30
N LEU A 52 -1.50 -13.90 9.45
CA LEU A 52 -1.55 -12.87 8.42
C LEU A 52 -1.65 -11.47 9.04
N ALA A 53 -2.47 -11.31 10.08
CA ALA A 53 -2.60 -10.03 10.79
C ALA A 53 -1.26 -9.61 11.42
N ASP A 54 -0.56 -10.53 12.08
CA ASP A 54 0.76 -10.26 12.65
C ASP A 54 1.82 -9.98 11.58
N MET A 55 1.82 -10.71 10.46
CA MET A 55 2.71 -10.45 9.33
C MET A 55 2.47 -9.05 8.75
N VAL A 56 1.21 -8.65 8.54
CA VAL A 56 0.88 -7.31 8.04
C VAL A 56 1.33 -6.23 9.02
N ALA A 57 1.06 -6.38 10.31
CA ALA A 57 1.41 -5.39 11.33
C ALA A 57 2.93 -5.24 11.45
N GLN A 58 3.67 -6.34 11.51
CA GLN A 58 5.10 -6.33 11.79
C GLN A 58 5.96 -6.19 10.52
N GLU A 59 5.71 -6.97 9.49
CA GLU A 59 6.56 -7.03 8.30
C GLU A 59 6.22 -5.91 7.32
N ALA A 60 4.94 -5.75 6.96
CA ALA A 60 4.53 -4.73 6.01
C ALA A 60 4.54 -3.34 6.65
N TYR A 61 3.68 -3.11 7.64
CA TYR A 61 3.55 -1.79 8.26
C TYR A 61 4.74 -1.47 9.16
N GLY A 62 5.23 -2.43 9.95
CA GLY A 62 6.31 -2.20 10.91
C GLY A 62 7.67 -1.96 10.25
N LYS A 63 8.15 -2.85 9.39
CA LYS A 63 9.50 -2.78 8.82
C LYS A 63 9.60 -1.97 7.53
N ILE A 64 8.51 -1.81 6.78
CA ILE A 64 8.54 -1.21 5.44
C ILE A 64 7.82 0.14 5.45
N LEU A 65 6.51 0.14 5.68
CA LEU A 65 5.72 1.34 5.40
C LEU A 65 5.87 2.44 6.47
N SER A 66 6.07 2.06 7.73
CA SER A 66 6.27 3.05 8.81
C SER A 66 7.72 3.55 8.95
N ASP A 67 8.62 3.13 8.07
CA ASP A 67 10.01 3.54 8.11
C ASP A 67 10.23 4.89 7.41
N THR A 68 10.37 5.95 8.22
CA THR A 68 10.49 7.32 7.74
C THR A 68 11.92 7.79 7.50
N GLN A 69 12.90 6.87 7.49
CA GLN A 69 14.30 7.22 7.18
C GLN A 69 14.50 7.72 5.75
N VAL A 70 13.65 7.28 4.81
CA VAL A 70 13.75 7.65 3.38
C VAL A 70 12.50 8.38 2.89
N LEU A 71 11.30 7.89 3.22
CA LEU A 71 10.02 8.46 2.78
C LEU A 71 9.16 8.82 3.99
N GLY A 72 8.59 10.02 4.01
CA GLY A 72 7.58 10.38 5.01
C GLY A 72 6.25 9.64 4.79
N ASP A 73 5.35 9.68 5.78
CA ASP A 73 4.03 9.02 5.74
C ASP A 73 3.26 9.30 4.44
N VAL A 74 3.23 10.57 4.00
CA VAL A 74 2.56 10.98 2.74
C VAL A 74 3.22 10.36 1.51
N GLU A 75 4.55 10.42 1.43
CA GLU A 75 5.29 9.91 0.27
C GLU A 75 5.16 8.39 0.17
N THR A 76 5.22 7.69 1.31
CA THR A 76 4.98 6.26 1.39
C THR A 76 3.61 5.89 0.85
N GLU A 77 2.53 6.52 1.33
CA GLU A 77 1.18 6.19 0.86
C GLU A 77 0.98 6.51 -0.63
N LEU A 78 1.56 7.60 -1.13
CA LEU A 78 1.54 7.91 -2.56
C LEU A 78 2.28 6.86 -3.41
N VAL A 79 3.43 6.37 -2.95
CA VAL A 79 4.16 5.27 -3.62
C VAL A 79 3.36 3.97 -3.58
N VAL A 80 2.70 3.65 -2.46
CA VAL A 80 1.82 2.48 -2.35
C VAL A 80 0.66 2.57 -3.34
N ILE A 81 0.01 3.72 -3.46
CA ILE A 81 -1.03 3.98 -4.47
C ILE A 81 -0.47 3.74 -5.88
N ALA A 82 0.68 4.33 -6.21
CA ALA A 82 1.31 4.17 -7.52
C ALA A 82 1.62 2.70 -7.85
N ALA A 83 2.03 1.91 -6.85
CA ALA A 83 2.31 0.48 -7.00
C ALA A 83 1.04 -0.37 -7.12
N LEU A 84 -0.06 0.02 -6.46
CA LEU A 84 -1.34 -0.68 -6.53
C LEU A 84 -2.02 -0.53 -7.89
N VAL A 85 -1.87 0.60 -8.58
CA VAL A 85 -2.47 0.82 -9.92
C VAL A 85 -2.10 -0.26 -10.96
N PRO A 86 -0.82 -0.63 -11.19
CA PRO A 86 -0.49 -1.73 -12.10
C PRO A 86 -0.89 -3.11 -11.55
N MET A 87 -0.96 -3.26 -10.23
CA MET A 87 -1.37 -4.51 -9.57
C MET A 87 -2.89 -4.71 -9.57
N GLU A 88 -3.68 -3.66 -9.79
CA GLU A 88 -5.10 -3.78 -10.11
C GLU A 88 -5.19 -4.52 -11.44
N VAL A 89 -5.11 -5.85 -11.34
CA VAL A 89 -5.50 -6.79 -12.37
C VAL A 89 -6.81 -6.22 -12.89
N PRO A 90 -6.88 -5.79 -14.17
CA PRO A 90 -8.17 -5.46 -14.71
C PRO A 90 -8.97 -6.73 -14.48
N ALA A 91 -10.01 -6.64 -13.62
CA ALA A 91 -11.06 -7.65 -13.60
C ALA A 91 -11.27 -8.01 -15.07
N GLN A 92 -11.14 -9.30 -15.42
CA GLN A 92 -10.98 -9.81 -16.79
C GLN A 92 -12.16 -9.47 -17.70
N THR A 93 -12.42 -8.20 -17.91
CA THR A 93 -13.50 -7.61 -18.66
C THR A 93 -12.93 -6.40 -19.40
N PRO A 94 -13.10 -6.36 -20.73
CA PRO A 94 -12.58 -5.27 -21.53
C PRO A 94 -13.35 -3.99 -21.21
N GLY A 95 -12.62 -2.96 -20.83
CA GLY A 95 -13.07 -1.56 -20.85
C GLY A 95 -14.01 -1.15 -19.72
N LYS A 96 -13.45 -0.51 -18.69
CA LYS A 96 -14.07 0.66 -18.03
C LYS A 96 -13.02 1.39 -17.21
N ALA A 97 -12.91 2.69 -17.45
CA ALA A 97 -11.99 3.60 -16.81
C ALA A 97 -12.13 3.53 -15.27
N ILE A 98 -11.01 3.25 -14.63
CA ILE A 98 -10.73 3.26 -13.20
C ILE A 98 -11.21 4.56 -12.51
N ASN A 99 -11.26 5.68 -13.23
CA ASN A 99 -11.86 6.93 -12.77
C ASN A 99 -13.34 6.84 -12.37
N GLY A 100 -14.10 5.85 -12.86
CA GLY A 100 -15.53 5.67 -12.53
C GLY A 100 -15.84 4.63 -11.45
N MET A 101 -14.87 3.78 -11.06
CA MET A 101 -15.12 2.63 -10.17
C MET A 101 -14.67 2.82 -8.73
N ILE A 102 -13.76 3.76 -8.45
CA ILE A 102 -13.29 4.03 -7.06
C ILE A 102 -14.44 4.50 -6.15
N PHE A 103 -15.52 5.05 -6.71
CA PHE A 103 -16.66 5.56 -5.94
C PHE A 103 -17.86 4.60 -5.78
N ASN A 104 -17.90 3.44 -6.45
CA ASN A 104 -19.13 2.62 -6.46
C ASN A 104 -18.92 1.10 -6.40
N LEU A 105 -18.28 0.63 -5.34
CA LEU A 105 -18.34 -0.77 -4.92
C LEU A 105 -18.87 -0.87 -3.49
N SER A 106 -20.18 -0.78 -3.38
CA SER A 106 -20.94 -1.33 -2.27
C SER A 106 -21.27 -2.81 -2.56
N ARG A 107 -21.01 -3.64 -1.54
CA ARG A 107 -21.43 -5.03 -1.28
C ARG A 107 -20.52 -6.20 -1.72
N SER A 108 -20.00 -6.82 -0.65
CA SER A 108 -19.89 -8.26 -0.43
C SER A 108 -18.91 -9.08 -1.28
N LEU A 109 -17.62 -9.04 -0.89
CA LEU A 109 -16.85 -10.25 -0.60
C LEU A 109 -15.60 -9.85 0.21
N VAL A 110 -15.48 -10.35 1.45
CA VAL A 110 -14.36 -10.07 2.34
C VAL A 110 -13.26 -11.08 2.05
N LEU A 111 -12.41 -10.80 1.06
CA LEU A 111 -10.99 -11.10 1.21
C LEU A 111 -10.30 -9.78 1.54
N PRO A 112 -9.51 -9.71 2.63
CA PRO A 112 -8.78 -8.51 3.01
C PRO A 112 -7.73 -8.06 1.97
N CYS A 113 -7.53 -8.84 0.90
CA CYS A 113 -6.46 -8.67 -0.10
C CYS A 113 -6.96 -8.35 -1.52
N PHE A 114 -8.23 -7.99 -1.73
CA PHE A 114 -8.67 -7.56 -3.07
C PHE A 114 -7.97 -6.24 -3.45
N VAL A 115 -7.16 -6.26 -4.52
CA VAL A 115 -6.41 -5.07 -4.96
C VAL A 115 -7.29 -3.81 -5.12
N PRO A 116 -8.55 -3.91 -5.62
CA PRO A 116 -9.46 -2.76 -5.66
C PRO A 116 -9.86 -2.18 -4.29
N SER A 117 -9.99 -3.01 -3.25
CA SER A 117 -10.27 -2.51 -1.90
C SER A 117 -9.01 -1.93 -1.25
N GLN A 118 -7.83 -2.45 -1.61
CA GLN A 118 -6.54 -1.94 -1.17
C GLN A 118 -6.23 -0.55 -1.75
N LEU A 119 -6.41 -0.35 -3.06
CA LEU A 119 -6.23 0.98 -3.68
C LEU A 119 -7.15 2.01 -3.02
N LYS A 120 -8.44 1.66 -2.84
CA LYS A 120 -9.38 2.53 -2.14
C LYS A 120 -8.92 2.84 -0.71
N GLY A 121 -8.48 1.83 0.03
CA GLY A 121 -7.97 1.97 1.40
C GLY A 121 -6.83 2.97 1.48
N HIS A 122 -5.80 2.80 0.65
CA HIS A 122 -4.61 3.66 0.64
C HIS A 122 -4.88 5.05 0.05
N VAL A 123 -5.85 5.21 -0.87
CA VAL A 123 -6.31 6.55 -1.31
C VAL A 123 -6.90 7.34 -0.15
N HIS A 124 -7.67 6.69 0.73
CA HIS A 124 -8.19 7.35 1.94
C HIS A 124 -7.08 7.52 2.98
N GLY A 125 -6.20 6.52 3.11
CA GLY A 125 -5.06 6.54 4.02
C GLY A 125 -4.08 7.67 3.75
N ALA A 126 -3.73 7.89 2.49
CA ALA A 126 -2.91 9.03 2.06
C ALA A 126 -3.49 10.35 2.56
N LYS A 127 -4.81 10.56 2.46
CA LYS A 127 -5.46 11.78 2.93
C LYS A 127 -5.44 11.88 4.46
N ASN A 128 -5.64 10.76 5.16
CA ASN A 128 -5.57 10.72 6.62
C ASN A 128 -4.17 11.09 7.15
N VAL A 129 -3.11 10.75 6.41
CA VAL A 129 -1.73 11.13 6.74
C VAL A 129 -1.30 12.49 6.15
N GLY A 130 -2.21 13.22 5.50
CA GLY A 130 -2.01 14.61 5.08
C GLY A 130 -1.76 14.85 3.59
N ALA A 131 -1.91 13.85 2.72
CA ALA A 131 -1.83 14.05 1.27
C ALA A 131 -3.00 14.91 0.76
N SER A 132 -2.69 15.88 -0.08
CA SER A 132 -3.71 16.67 -0.78
C SER A 132 -4.41 15.86 -1.88
N GLU A 133 -5.64 16.25 -2.20
CA GLU A 133 -6.39 15.69 -3.35
C GLU A 133 -5.58 15.79 -4.66
N LEU A 134 -4.85 16.90 -4.85
CA LEU A 134 -4.02 17.11 -6.02
C LEU A 134 -2.88 16.09 -6.10
N GLN A 135 -2.21 15.79 -4.99
CA GLN A 135 -1.14 14.77 -4.97
C GLN A 135 -1.69 13.38 -5.32
N VAL A 136 -2.79 12.98 -4.70
CA VAL A 136 -3.42 11.68 -4.93
C VAL A 136 -3.86 11.53 -6.40
N THR A 137 -4.58 12.52 -6.93
CA THR A 137 -5.05 12.50 -8.32
C THR A 137 -3.90 12.54 -9.34
N THR A 138 -2.84 13.29 -9.05
CA THR A 138 -1.65 13.35 -9.91
C THR A 138 -0.94 11.99 -9.98
N VAL A 139 -0.77 11.32 -8.84
CA VAL A 139 -0.11 10.00 -8.78
C VAL A 139 -0.93 8.94 -9.50
N LEU A 140 -2.25 8.91 -9.31
CA LEU A 140 -3.13 8.02 -10.06
C LEU A 140 -3.00 8.23 -11.57
N ALA A 141 -3.14 9.48 -12.03
CA ALA A 141 -3.02 9.81 -13.46
C ALA A 141 -1.65 9.46 -14.05
N LEU A 142 -0.57 9.66 -13.28
CA LEU A 142 0.78 9.28 -13.68
C LEU A 142 0.91 7.76 -13.83
N ALA A 143 0.49 6.99 -12.84
CA ALA A 143 0.55 5.54 -12.86
C ALA A 143 -0.29 4.94 -14.00
N GLU A 144 -1.48 5.49 -14.27
CA GLU A 144 -2.33 5.10 -15.40
C GLU A 144 -1.67 5.38 -16.75
N THR A 145 -1.01 6.54 -16.87
CA THR A 145 -0.28 6.93 -18.07
C THR A 145 0.88 5.96 -18.33
N MET A 146 1.63 5.60 -17.29
CA MET A 146 2.73 4.61 -17.39
C MET A 146 2.20 3.24 -17.82
N CYS A 147 1.14 2.74 -17.17
CA CYS A 147 0.52 1.47 -17.52
C CYS A 147 0.00 1.44 -18.97
N SER A 148 -0.60 2.54 -19.43
CA SER A 148 -1.11 2.66 -20.80
C SER A 148 -0.01 2.65 -21.84
N ARG A 149 1.12 3.31 -21.56
CA ARG A 149 2.31 3.27 -22.44
C ARG A 149 2.90 1.87 -22.51
N LEU A 150 3.04 1.17 -21.38
CA LEU A 150 3.58 -0.19 -21.36
C LEU A 150 2.73 -1.17 -22.18
N ARG A 151 1.39 -1.01 -22.19
CA ARG A 151 0.50 -1.83 -23.02
C ARG A 151 0.63 -1.61 -24.53
N GLN A 152 1.18 -0.46 -24.96
CA GLN A 152 1.34 -0.13 -26.38
C GLN A 152 2.68 -0.61 -26.95
N VAL A 153 3.61 -1.07 -26.11
CA VAL A 153 4.89 -1.62 -26.55
C VAL A 153 4.67 -3.08 -26.96
N PRO A 154 4.90 -3.47 -28.22
CA PRO A 154 4.82 -4.86 -28.64
C PRO A 154 5.85 -5.68 -27.85
N ILE A 155 5.40 -6.74 -27.18
CA ILE A 155 6.33 -7.70 -26.58
C ILE A 155 6.99 -8.44 -27.74
N SER A 156 8.24 -8.10 -28.03
CA SER A 156 9.07 -8.83 -28.98
C SER A 156 9.58 -10.07 -28.24
N LEU A 157 8.89 -11.20 -28.40
CA LEU A 157 9.33 -12.51 -27.91
C LEU A 157 10.23 -13.20 -28.93
#